data_AF-A0A6F9BFM6-F1
#
_entry.id   AF-A0A6F9BFM6-F1
#
_cell.length_a   1.000
_cell.length_b   1.000
_cell.length_c   1.000
_cell.angle_alpha   90.00
_cell.angle_beta   90.00
_cell.angle_gamma   90.00
#
_symmetry.space_group_name_H-M   'P 1'
#
loop_
_entity.id
_entity.type
_entity.pdbx_description
1 polymer ?
#
loop_
_entity_poly.entity_id
_entity_poly.type
_entity_poly.pdbx_seq_one_letter_code
_entity_poly.pdbx_strand_id
1 'polypeptide(L)'
;MVGCGGVTDGLSHAFEGHNLLSVVMKIVEGETPRLTASYSLELNALMQRMLEKTPLSRLSAAEALKTNFIEDSMQILKHKFCSLTLRDKSSAVERDAAQILKAMQRKVHLQTLREKSELDRMTPRERMRLRKLQAADDKAKRLRRCCPPDCTNHSRGLPVAGVLTTNGKAAAGQDAHADSKLQADSKLQADSKLQADSKLLQ
;
A
#
# COMPACT_ATOMS: atom_id res chain seq x y z
N MET A 1 41.50 42.49 -37.95
CA MET A 1 41.55 41.08 -37.53
C MET A 1 40.26 40.82 -36.79
N VAL A 2 39.23 40.37 -37.51
CA VAL A 2 37.89 40.13 -36.94
C VAL A 2 37.97 38.81 -36.20
N GLY A 3 37.87 38.85 -34.87
CA GLY A 3 37.86 37.65 -34.04
C GLY A 3 36.62 36.84 -34.38
N CYS A 4 36.82 35.66 -34.96
CA CYS A 4 35.74 34.68 -35.10
C CYS A 4 35.31 34.28 -33.68
N GLY A 5 34.13 34.72 -33.27
CA GLY A 5 33.53 34.32 -31.99
C GLY A 5 33.56 32.79 -31.87
N GLY A 6 34.19 32.32 -30.79
CA GLY A 6 34.43 30.89 -30.57
C GLY A 6 33.12 30.13 -30.52
N VAL A 7 32.84 29.35 -31.55
CA VAL A 7 31.74 28.40 -31.57
C VAL A 7 32.20 27.17 -30.80
N THR A 8 31.57 26.88 -29.66
CA THR A 8 31.96 25.75 -28.82
C THR A 8 31.11 24.53 -29.17
N ASP A 9 31.75 23.41 -29.51
CA ASP A 9 31.08 22.10 -29.51
C ASP A 9 30.73 21.70 -28.08
N GLY A 10 29.61 21.01 -27.88
CA GLY A 10 29.02 20.73 -26.55
C GLY A 10 29.86 19.88 -25.59
N LEU A 11 31.11 19.55 -25.94
CA LEU A 11 32.06 18.78 -25.15
C LEU A 11 33.32 19.57 -24.77
N SER A 12 33.50 20.80 -25.28
CA SER A 12 34.64 21.66 -24.93
C SER A 12 34.30 22.62 -23.79
N HIS A 13 35.34 23.11 -23.10
CA HIS A 13 35.16 24.12 -22.07
C HIS A 13 34.77 25.48 -22.68
N ALA A 14 33.84 26.17 -22.02
CA ALA A 14 33.35 27.50 -22.41
C ALA A 14 34.50 28.52 -22.59
N PHE A 15 35.51 28.47 -21.72
CA PHE A 15 36.71 29.31 -21.82
C PHE A 15 37.96 28.43 -21.76
N GLU A 16 38.75 28.46 -22.83
CA GLU A 16 39.97 27.67 -22.96
C GLU A 16 41.18 28.56 -23.30
N GLY A 17 42.36 28.25 -22.77
CA GLY A 17 43.57 29.02 -23.01
C GLY A 17 44.84 28.23 -22.69
N HIS A 18 45.96 28.64 -23.28
CA HIS A 18 47.25 27.93 -23.13
C HIS A 18 47.89 28.08 -21.75
N ASN A 19 47.47 29.08 -20.96
CA ASN A 19 47.91 29.30 -19.59
C ASN A 19 46.77 29.94 -18.76
N LEU A 20 46.91 29.92 -17.43
CA LEU A 20 45.88 30.44 -16.51
C LEU A 20 45.50 31.89 -16.81
N LEU A 21 46.49 32.75 -17.04
CA LEU A 21 46.24 34.16 -17.34
C LEU A 21 45.38 34.31 -18.61
N SER A 22 45.67 33.52 -19.65
CA SER A 22 44.88 33.53 -20.90
C SER A 22 43.42 33.13 -20.67
N VAL A 23 43.17 32.16 -19.79
CA VAL A 23 41.82 31.74 -19.41
C VAL A 23 41.12 32.86 -18.63
N VAL A 24 41.78 33.46 -17.64
CA VAL A 24 41.22 34.56 -16.84
C VAL A 24 40.86 35.75 -17.72
N MET A 25 41.75 36.16 -18.63
CA MET A 25 41.47 37.26 -19.57
C MET A 25 40.27 36.94 -20.46
N LYS A 26 40.12 35.69 -20.95
CA LYS A 26 38.93 35.28 -21.71
C LYS A 26 37.65 35.28 -20.87
N ILE A 27 37.73 34.92 -19.59
CA ILE A 27 36.58 34.95 -18.68
C ILE A 27 36.15 36.39 -18.37
N VAL A 28 37.07 37.32 -18.16
CA VAL A 28 36.73 38.69 -17.76
C VAL A 28 36.40 39.55 -18.97
N GLU A 29 37.26 39.53 -19.99
CA GLU A 29 37.21 40.46 -21.12
C GLU A 29 36.83 39.77 -22.43
N GLY A 30 36.99 38.45 -22.52
CA GLY A 30 36.68 37.70 -23.73
C GLY A 30 35.19 37.60 -24.03
N GLU A 31 34.89 37.40 -25.31
CA GLU A 31 33.53 37.17 -25.81
C GLU A 31 32.88 35.96 -25.14
N THR A 32 31.59 36.08 -24.84
CA THR A 32 30.82 34.97 -24.29
C THR A 32 30.66 33.89 -25.36
N PRO A 33 31.07 32.64 -25.08
CA PRO A 33 30.97 31.55 -26.04
C PRO A 33 29.52 31.31 -26.44
N ARG A 34 29.32 30.87 -27.68
CA ARG A 34 27.99 30.56 -28.22
C ARG A 34 27.94 29.11 -28.62
N LEU A 35 26.78 28.50 -28.41
CA LEU A 35 26.53 27.15 -28.92
C LEU A 35 26.55 27.15 -30.44
N THR A 36 26.96 26.02 -31.02
CA THR A 36 26.85 25.76 -32.46
C THR A 36 25.40 25.88 -32.93
N ALA A 37 25.22 26.14 -34.23
CA ALA A 37 23.90 26.28 -34.85
C ALA A 37 23.05 24.98 -34.83
N SER A 38 23.61 23.86 -34.39
CA SER A 38 22.86 22.61 -34.19
C SER A 38 21.96 22.64 -32.94
N TYR A 39 22.22 23.54 -32.00
CA TYR A 39 21.41 23.71 -30.81
C TYR A 39 20.32 24.76 -31.01
N SER A 40 19.26 24.68 -30.20
CA SER A 40 18.17 25.65 -30.26
C SER A 40 18.64 27.05 -29.86
N LEU A 41 18.08 28.06 -30.53
CA LEU A 41 18.30 29.47 -30.21
C LEU A 41 17.94 29.79 -28.76
N GLU A 42 16.88 29.18 -28.24
CA GLU A 42 16.41 29.36 -26.87
C GLU A 42 17.41 28.84 -25.83
N LEU A 43 18.02 27.69 -26.08
CA LEU A 43 19.08 27.13 -25.22
C LEU A 43 20.34 28.01 -25.26
N ASN A 44 20.73 28.49 -26.43
CA ASN A 44 21.89 29.39 -26.56
C ASN A 44 21.65 30.72 -25.84
N ALA A 45 20.44 31.29 -25.93
CA ALA A 45 20.06 32.49 -25.21
C ALA A 45 20.08 32.27 -23.69
N LEU A 46 19.58 31.13 -23.21
CA LEU A 46 19.65 30.74 -21.80
C LEU A 46 21.11 30.65 -21.32
N MET A 47 21.98 29.98 -22.09
CA MET A 47 23.40 29.83 -21.77
C MET A 47 24.11 31.17 -21.72
N GLN A 48 23.85 32.07 -22.68
CA GLN A 48 24.45 33.41 -22.70
C GLN A 48 24.06 34.22 -21.44
N ARG A 49 22.80 34.14 -21.00
CA ARG A 49 22.37 34.78 -19.75
C ARG A 49 22.98 34.16 -18.50
N MET A 50 23.30 32.86 -18.50
CA MET A 50 24.03 32.22 -17.40
C MET A 50 25.50 32.66 -17.34
N LEU A 51 26.11 32.92 -18.50
CA LEU A 51 27.50 33.36 -18.63
C LEU A 51 27.66 34.89 -18.72
N GLU A 52 26.61 35.63 -18.36
CA GLU A 52 26.61 37.09 -18.36
C GLU A 52 27.70 37.63 -17.43
N LYS A 53 28.44 38.64 -17.91
CA LYS A 53 29.59 39.20 -17.18
C LYS A 53 29.11 39.99 -15.97
N THR A 54 28.01 40.73 -16.14
CA THR A 54 27.38 41.49 -15.07
C THR A 54 26.62 40.56 -14.12
N PRO A 55 27.00 40.46 -12.84
CA PRO A 55 26.41 39.48 -11.92
C PRO A 55 24.91 39.73 -11.64
N LEU A 56 24.46 40.99 -11.68
CA LEU A 56 23.05 41.35 -11.45
C LEU A 56 22.14 40.95 -12.61
N SER A 57 22.67 40.88 -13.82
CA SER A 57 21.94 40.48 -15.03
C SER A 57 22.05 38.98 -15.30
N ARG A 58 22.95 38.30 -14.57
CA ARG A 58 23.18 36.87 -14.68
C ARG A 58 21.95 36.12 -14.19
N LEU A 59 21.50 35.18 -15.01
CA LEU A 59 20.32 34.39 -14.72
C LEU A 59 20.48 33.59 -13.41
N SER A 60 19.53 33.75 -12.49
CA SER A 60 19.48 32.93 -11.28
C SER A 60 19.00 31.51 -11.58
N ALA A 61 19.44 30.52 -10.80
CA ALA A 61 18.97 29.14 -10.95
C ALA A 61 17.45 29.02 -10.80
N ALA A 62 16.84 29.79 -9.90
CA ALA A 62 15.39 29.79 -9.70
C ALA A 62 14.63 30.42 -10.89
N GLU A 63 15.26 31.34 -11.61
CA GLU A 63 14.70 31.94 -12.82
C GLU A 63 14.89 31.03 -14.03
N ALA A 64 16.05 30.34 -14.13
CA ALA A 64 16.32 29.38 -15.18
C ALA A 64 15.25 28.27 -15.23
N LEU A 65 14.89 27.72 -14.07
CA LEU A 65 13.84 26.69 -13.97
C LEU A 65 12.44 27.18 -14.40
N LYS A 66 12.21 28.50 -14.45
CA LYS A 66 10.95 29.11 -14.88
C LYS A 66 10.95 29.54 -16.35
N THR A 67 12.03 29.28 -17.08
CA THR A 67 12.06 29.56 -18.52
C THR A 67 11.19 28.53 -19.26
N ASN A 68 10.44 28.99 -20.27
CA ASN A 68 9.52 28.15 -21.05
C ASN A 68 10.22 26.88 -21.56
N PHE A 69 11.43 27.01 -22.12
CA PHE A 69 12.26 25.88 -22.55
C PHE A 69 12.43 24.78 -21.49
N ILE A 70 12.77 25.15 -20.25
CA ILE A 70 13.03 24.19 -19.17
C ILE A 70 11.70 23.65 -18.64
N GLU A 71 10.69 24.51 -18.47
CA GLU A 71 9.36 24.09 -18.01
C GLU A 71 8.73 23.07 -18.97
N ASP A 72 8.81 23.30 -20.28
CA ASP A 72 8.33 22.37 -21.30
C ASP A 72 9.10 21.05 -21.25
N SER A 73 10.42 21.10 -21.10
CA SER A 73 11.26 19.91 -20.94
C SER A 73 10.88 19.09 -19.69
N MET A 74 10.61 19.77 -18.57
CA MET A 74 10.13 19.15 -17.34
C MET A 74 8.74 18.54 -17.51
N GLN A 75 7.85 19.20 -18.23
CA GLN A 75 6.50 18.71 -18.52
C GLN A 75 6.55 17.45 -19.41
N ILE A 76 7.43 17.41 -20.41
CA ILE A 76 7.69 16.22 -21.24
C ILE A 76 8.18 15.07 -20.37
N LEU A 77 9.12 15.31 -19.45
CA LEU A 77 9.63 14.30 -18.52
C LEU A 77 8.51 13.78 -17.61
N LYS A 78 7.70 14.68 -17.04
CA LYS A 78 6.54 14.34 -16.21
C LYS A 78 5.54 13.47 -16.97
N HIS A 79 5.20 13.85 -18.21
CA HIS A 79 4.28 13.09 -19.04
C HIS A 79 4.82 11.67 -19.36
N LYS A 80 6.10 11.56 -19.73
CA LYS A 80 6.75 10.26 -19.96
C LYS A 80 6.73 9.39 -18.71
N PHE A 81 6.98 9.96 -17.53
CA PHE A 81 6.98 9.22 -16.27
C PHE A 81 5.57 8.83 -15.79
N CYS A 82 4.57 9.70 -15.96
CA CYS A 82 3.16 9.35 -15.70
C CYS A 82 2.70 8.19 -16.59
N SER A 83 3.07 8.20 -17.88
CA SER A 83 2.74 7.10 -18.79
C SER A 83 3.32 5.76 -18.31
N LEU A 84 4.56 5.75 -17.83
CA LEU A 84 5.23 4.55 -17.32
C LEU A 84 4.65 4.07 -15.98
N THR A 85 4.33 4.99 -15.07
CA THR A 85 3.86 4.65 -13.71
C THR A 85 2.38 4.27 -13.64
N LEU A 86 1.54 4.83 -14.52
CA LEU A 86 0.10 4.53 -14.56
C LEU A 86 -0.23 3.21 -15.28
N ARG A 87 0.53 2.86 -16.33
CA ARG A 87 0.29 1.63 -17.10
C ARG A 87 0.51 0.35 -16.30
N ASP A 88 1.45 0.35 -15.36
CA ASP A 88 1.93 -0.88 -14.75
C ASP A 88 1.27 -1.21 -13.40
N LYS A 89 0.97 -0.19 -12.58
CA LYS A 89 0.50 -0.45 -11.20
C LYS A 89 -1.00 -0.73 -11.09
N SER A 90 -1.84 -0.06 -11.85
CA SER A 90 -3.30 -0.25 -11.71
C SER A 90 -3.72 -1.65 -12.17
N SER A 91 -3.25 -2.10 -13.35
CA SER A 91 -3.73 -3.36 -13.92
C SER A 91 -3.10 -4.60 -13.29
N ALA A 92 -1.83 -4.54 -12.87
CA ALA A 92 -1.15 -5.70 -12.28
C ALA A 92 -1.61 -5.94 -10.84
N VAL A 93 -1.69 -4.89 -10.01
CA VAL A 93 -2.13 -5.00 -8.62
C VAL A 93 -3.60 -5.44 -8.53
N GLU A 94 -4.47 -4.94 -9.43
CA GLU A 94 -5.87 -5.36 -9.47
C GLU A 94 -6.03 -6.81 -9.90
N ARG A 95 -5.27 -7.27 -10.89
CA ARG A 95 -5.25 -8.68 -11.31
C ARG A 95 -4.75 -9.60 -10.19
N ASP A 96 -3.74 -9.18 -9.44
CA ASP A 96 -3.20 -9.97 -8.34
C ASP A 96 -4.19 -10.02 -7.18
N ALA A 97 -4.82 -8.90 -6.82
CA ALA A 97 -5.87 -8.85 -5.81
C ALA A 97 -7.06 -9.76 -6.16
N ALA A 98 -7.50 -9.75 -7.42
CA ALA A 98 -8.58 -10.61 -7.90
C ALA A 98 -8.20 -12.10 -7.83
N GLN A 99 -6.95 -12.44 -8.20
CA GLN A 99 -6.44 -13.81 -8.10
C GLN A 99 -6.35 -14.29 -6.66
N ILE A 100 -5.87 -13.45 -5.74
CA ILE A 100 -5.80 -13.75 -4.31
C ILE A 100 -7.21 -14.00 -3.76
N LEU A 101 -8.17 -13.13 -4.06
CA LEU A 101 -9.56 -13.30 -3.61
C LEU A 101 -10.15 -14.62 -4.12
N LYS A 102 -9.96 -14.94 -5.40
CA LYS A 102 -10.43 -16.19 -6.00
C LYS A 102 -9.79 -17.42 -5.37
N ALA A 103 -8.49 -17.38 -5.07
CA ALA A 103 -7.78 -18.46 -4.39
C ALA A 103 -8.28 -18.65 -2.96
N MET A 104 -8.53 -17.55 -2.23
CA MET A 104 -9.11 -17.58 -0.88
C MET A 104 -10.51 -18.19 -0.88
N GLN A 105 -11.39 -17.77 -1.81
CA GLN A 105 -12.75 -18.32 -1.94
C GLN A 105 -12.73 -19.83 -2.19
N ARG A 106 -11.87 -20.31 -3.09
CA ARG A 106 -11.71 -21.75 -3.36
C ARG A 106 -11.22 -22.51 -2.13
N LYS A 107 -10.25 -21.95 -1.39
CA LYS A 107 -9.72 -22.59 -0.18
C LYS A 107 -10.81 -22.72 0.90
N VAL A 108 -11.58 -21.66 1.14
CA VAL A 108 -12.70 -21.67 2.11
C VAL A 108 -13.78 -22.67 1.68
N HIS A 109 -14.12 -22.71 0.40
CA HIS A 109 -15.09 -23.67 -0.13
C HIS A 109 -14.63 -25.12 0.06
N LEU A 110 -13.39 -25.44 -0.32
CA LEU A 110 -12.83 -26.78 -0.13
C LEU A 110 -12.77 -27.18 1.34
N GLN A 111 -12.41 -26.25 2.22
CA GLN A 111 -12.41 -26.49 3.66
C GLN A 111 -13.82 -26.81 4.18
N THR A 112 -14.82 -26.03 3.74
CA THR A 112 -16.22 -26.25 4.11
C THR A 112 -16.74 -27.62 3.64
N LEU A 113 -16.36 -28.07 2.44
CA LEU A 113 -16.74 -29.39 1.93
C LEU A 113 -16.09 -30.53 2.72
N ARG A 114 -14.81 -30.37 3.09
CA ARG A 114 -14.10 -31.37 3.92
C ARG A 114 -14.75 -31.50 5.28
N GLU A 115 -15.06 -30.39 5.95
CA GLU A 115 -15.73 -30.41 7.26
C GLU A 115 -17.10 -31.10 7.20
N LYS A 116 -17.88 -30.85 6.15
CA LYS A 116 -19.15 -31.56 5.92
C LYS A 116 -18.96 -33.06 5.74
N SER A 117 -18.00 -33.46 4.90
CA SER A 117 -17.69 -34.88 4.68
C SER A 117 -17.29 -35.59 5.98
N GLU A 118 -16.49 -34.96 6.83
CA GLU A 118 -16.11 -35.54 8.12
C GLU A 118 -17.31 -35.64 9.07
N LEU A 119 -18.18 -34.63 9.09
CA LEU A 119 -19.43 -34.66 9.88
C LEU A 119 -20.36 -35.80 9.44
N ASP A 120 -20.48 -36.05 8.15
CA ASP A 120 -21.34 -37.11 7.62
C ASP A 120 -20.81 -38.52 7.91
N ARG A 121 -19.48 -38.67 8.06
CA ARG A 121 -18.83 -39.92 8.45
C ARG A 121 -19.00 -40.28 9.93
N MET A 122 -19.35 -39.30 10.77
CA MET A 122 -19.44 -39.49 12.20
C MET A 122 -20.81 -39.98 12.68
N THR A 123 -20.79 -40.74 13.78
CA THR A 123 -22.01 -41.20 14.44
C THR A 123 -22.76 -40.01 15.06
N PRO A 124 -24.09 -40.12 15.30
CA PRO A 124 -24.86 -39.10 15.99
C PRO A 124 -24.28 -38.69 17.36
N ARG A 125 -23.67 -39.63 18.09
CA ARG A 125 -23.08 -39.39 19.42
C ARG A 125 -21.79 -38.57 19.33
N GLU A 126 -20.95 -38.83 18.34
CA GLU A 126 -19.73 -38.05 18.08
C GLU A 126 -20.07 -36.63 17.63
N ARG A 127 -21.04 -36.48 16.71
CA ARG A 127 -21.56 -35.17 16.30
C ARG A 127 -22.10 -34.37 17.49
N MET A 128 -22.83 -35.01 18.39
CA MET A 128 -23.33 -34.39 19.62
C MET A 128 -22.18 -33.92 20.52
N ARG A 129 -21.15 -34.76 20.71
CA ARG A 129 -19.97 -34.42 21.52
C ARG A 129 -19.22 -33.22 20.95
N LEU A 130 -19.00 -33.17 19.63
CA LEU A 130 -18.36 -32.05 18.95
C LEU A 130 -19.15 -30.74 19.09
N ARG A 131 -20.48 -30.77 18.96
CA ARG A 131 -21.32 -29.57 19.17
C ARG A 131 -21.17 -29.01 20.58
N LYS A 132 -21.12 -29.88 21.60
CA LYS A 132 -20.90 -29.45 22.99
C LYS A 132 -19.52 -28.85 23.20
N LEU A 133 -18.50 -29.45 22.60
CA LEU A 133 -17.13 -28.94 22.65
C LEU A 133 -17.04 -27.56 21.98
N GLN A 134 -17.57 -27.42 20.77
CA GLN A 134 -17.58 -26.15 20.04
C GLN A 134 -18.35 -25.05 20.79
N ALA A 135 -19.50 -25.38 21.38
CA ALA A 135 -20.27 -24.43 22.19
C ALA A 135 -19.49 -23.94 23.43
N ALA A 136 -18.70 -24.82 24.06
CA ALA A 136 -17.83 -24.43 25.16
C ALA A 136 -16.68 -23.54 24.69
N ASP A 137 -16.04 -23.87 23.57
CA ASP A 137 -14.97 -23.08 22.96
C ASP A 137 -15.45 -21.68 22.53
N ASP A 138 -16.63 -21.60 21.93
CA ASP A 138 -17.23 -20.33 21.54
C ASP A 138 -17.57 -19.47 22.77
N LYS A 139 -18.06 -20.09 23.84
CA LYS A 139 -18.28 -19.40 25.12
C LYS A 139 -16.97 -18.90 25.72
N ALA A 140 -15.91 -19.72 25.71
CA ALA A 140 -14.59 -19.33 26.18
C ALA A 140 -13.99 -18.19 25.33
N LYS A 141 -14.16 -18.23 24.01
CA LYS A 141 -13.72 -17.17 23.09
C LYS A 141 -14.46 -15.86 23.29
N ARG A 142 -15.77 -15.92 23.58
CA ARG A 142 -16.57 -14.74 23.95
C ARG A 142 -16.08 -14.14 25.26
N LEU A 143 -15.87 -14.98 26.29
CA LEU A 143 -15.33 -14.53 27.58
C LEU A 143 -13.94 -13.89 27.42
N ARG A 144 -13.05 -14.47 26.61
CA ARG A 144 -11.73 -13.90 26.30
C ARG A 144 -11.79 -12.57 25.54
N ARG A 145 -12.85 -12.30 24.78
CA ARG A 145 -13.04 -11.01 24.09
C ARG A 145 -13.59 -9.94 25.02
N CYS A 146 -14.41 -10.33 26.00
CA CYS A 146 -15.01 -9.40 26.97
C CYS A 146 -14.13 -9.14 28.20
N CYS A 147 -13.16 -10.00 28.48
CA CYS A 147 -12.22 -9.85 29.59
C CYS A 147 -10.86 -9.37 29.06
N PRO A 148 -10.36 -8.20 29.51
CA PRO A 148 -8.99 -7.77 29.19
C PRO A 148 -7.95 -8.75 29.76
N PRO A 149 -6.74 -8.83 29.17
CA PRO A 149 -5.73 -9.86 29.47
C PRO A 149 -5.18 -9.87 30.92
N ASP A 150 -5.57 -8.92 31.77
CA ASP A 150 -4.96 -8.69 33.08
C ASP A 150 -5.64 -9.43 34.25
N CYS A 151 -6.70 -10.20 34.03
CA CYS A 151 -7.41 -10.87 35.14
C CYS A 151 -6.84 -12.25 35.54
N THR A 152 -5.60 -12.61 35.20
CA THR A 152 -5.06 -13.96 35.45
C THR A 152 -4.31 -14.16 36.78
N ASN A 153 -4.18 -13.18 37.69
CA ASN A 153 -3.33 -13.35 38.88
C ASN A 153 -3.91 -12.87 40.22
N HIS A 154 -5.15 -13.23 40.60
CA HIS A 154 -5.63 -12.97 41.98
C HIS A 154 -6.22 -14.17 42.74
N SER A 155 -6.00 -15.41 42.26
CA SER A 155 -6.33 -16.61 43.03
C SER A 155 -5.17 -17.60 43.08
N ARG A 156 -4.01 -17.17 43.59
CA ARG A 156 -3.08 -18.07 44.29
C ARG A 156 -3.30 -17.87 45.78
N GLY A 157 -4.09 -18.72 46.40
CA GLY A 157 -4.32 -18.65 47.83
C GLY A 157 -5.57 -19.38 48.28
N LEU A 158 -5.64 -20.70 48.07
CA LEU A 158 -6.38 -21.56 48.98
C LEU A 158 -5.51 -22.78 49.30
N PRO A 159 -5.37 -23.14 50.59
CA PRO A 159 -4.37 -24.10 51.04
C PRO A 159 -4.80 -25.53 50.68
N VAL A 160 -3.80 -26.34 50.35
CA VAL A 160 -3.91 -27.79 50.25
C VAL A 160 -4.22 -28.32 51.65
N ALA A 161 -5.42 -28.88 51.83
CA ALA A 161 -5.77 -29.65 53.01
C ALA A 161 -6.51 -30.93 52.60
N GLY A 162 -5.96 -32.06 53.04
CA GLY A 162 -6.77 -33.17 53.55
C GLY A 162 -7.39 -34.12 52.54
N VAL A 163 -6.78 -35.31 52.45
CA VAL A 163 -7.40 -36.59 52.08
C VAL A 163 -8.80 -36.75 52.68
N LEU A 164 -9.76 -37.29 51.91
CA LEU A 164 -10.62 -38.43 52.29
C LEU A 164 -11.58 -38.84 51.16
N THR A 165 -11.55 -40.14 50.86
CA THR A 165 -12.51 -40.93 50.09
C THR A 165 -13.89 -40.96 50.75
N THR A 166 -14.99 -40.94 49.97
CA THR A 166 -16.14 -41.88 50.10
C THR A 166 -17.22 -41.62 49.04
N ASN A 167 -17.93 -42.70 48.70
CA ASN A 167 -18.98 -42.89 47.70
C ASN A 167 -20.35 -42.24 47.99
N GLY A 168 -21.17 -42.14 46.94
CA GLY A 168 -22.63 -41.91 46.97
C GLY A 168 -23.04 -40.48 46.62
N LYS A 169 -24.18 -40.15 46.01
CA LYS A 169 -25.39 -40.85 45.55
C LYS A 169 -26.22 -39.79 44.78
N ALA A 170 -27.01 -40.22 43.81
CA ALA A 170 -27.80 -39.40 42.88
C ALA A 170 -28.94 -38.55 43.50
N ALA A 171 -29.30 -37.44 42.82
CA ALA A 171 -30.65 -36.90 42.55
C ALA A 171 -30.51 -35.56 41.78
N ALA A 172 -31.02 -35.42 40.54
CA ALA A 172 -32.32 -34.80 40.16
C ALA A 172 -32.45 -33.33 40.62
N GLY A 173 -32.82 -32.31 39.83
CA GLY A 173 -33.35 -32.14 38.47
C GLY A 173 -33.76 -30.66 38.30
N GLN A 174 -34.34 -30.32 37.13
CA GLN A 174 -35.10 -29.10 36.75
C GLN A 174 -34.26 -27.85 36.36
N ASP A 175 -34.21 -27.45 35.08
CA ASP A 175 -35.21 -26.69 34.27
C ASP A 175 -35.22 -25.18 34.66
N ALA A 176 -35.32 -24.17 33.79
CA ALA A 176 -35.35 -24.00 32.34
C ALA A 176 -35.34 -22.47 32.05
N HIS A 177 -35.21 -22.12 30.76
CA HIS A 177 -35.77 -20.91 30.13
C HIS A 177 -35.31 -19.49 30.53
N ALA A 178 -34.39 -18.94 29.74
CA ALA A 178 -34.58 -17.65 29.02
C ALA A 178 -33.47 -17.52 27.96
N ASP A 179 -33.80 -16.95 26.79
CA ASP A 179 -32.89 -16.50 25.69
C ASP A 179 -33.14 -17.12 24.30
N SER A 180 -34.29 -17.74 24.07
CA SER A 180 -34.66 -18.22 22.73
C SER A 180 -35.41 -17.22 21.85
N LYS A 181 -35.39 -15.90 22.14
CA LYS A 181 -36.24 -14.91 21.44
C LYS A 181 -35.53 -13.78 20.66
N LEU A 182 -34.20 -13.77 20.54
CA LEU A 182 -33.48 -12.69 19.84
C LEU A 182 -32.67 -13.12 18.60
N GLN A 183 -32.81 -14.36 18.12
CA GLN A 183 -32.07 -14.85 16.93
C GLN A 183 -32.94 -15.19 15.71
N ALA A 184 -34.27 -15.03 15.78
CA ALA A 184 -35.13 -15.26 14.62
C ALA A 184 -35.17 -14.08 13.64
N ASP A 185 -35.03 -12.84 14.12
CA ASP A 185 -35.30 -11.66 13.30
C ASP A 185 -34.12 -11.22 12.41
N SER A 186 -32.87 -11.55 12.78
CA SER A 186 -31.70 -11.27 11.90
C SER A 186 -31.57 -12.21 10.71
N LYS A 187 -32.29 -13.34 10.67
CA LYS A 187 -32.19 -14.30 9.55
C LYS A 187 -33.11 -13.95 8.37
N LEU A 188 -34.22 -13.25 8.61
CA LEU A 188 -35.15 -12.84 7.54
C LEU A 188 -34.67 -11.62 6.73
N GLN A 189 -33.72 -10.82 7.24
CA GLN A 189 -33.16 -9.70 6.48
C GLN A 189 -32.03 -10.08 5.50
N ALA A 190 -31.37 -11.23 5.70
CA ALA A 190 -30.30 -11.67 4.80
C ALA A 190 -30.85 -12.25 3.48
N ASP A 191 -31.97 -12.97 3.54
CA ASP A 191 -32.53 -13.65 2.36
C ASP A 191 -33.28 -12.67 1.43
N SER A 192 -33.84 -11.58 1.96
CA SER A 192 -34.52 -10.57 1.14
C SER A 192 -33.55 -9.73 0.28
N LYS A 193 -32.25 -9.70 0.63
CA LYS A 193 -31.24 -8.95 -0.14
C LYS A 193 -30.65 -9.76 -1.30
N LEU A 194 -30.72 -11.09 -1.25
CA LEU A 194 -30.28 -11.96 -2.35
C LEU A 194 -31.32 -12.10 -3.49
N GLN A 195 -32.60 -11.77 -3.26
CA GLN A 195 -33.61 -11.74 -4.32
C GLN A 195 -33.68 -10.41 -5.09
N ALA A 196 -33.15 -9.32 -4.54
CA ALA A 196 -33.15 -8.02 -5.22
C ALA A 196 -32.10 -7.95 -6.34
N ASP A 197 -30.92 -8.55 -6.13
CA ASP A 197 -29.82 -8.51 -7.12
C ASP A 197 -30.06 -9.44 -8.32
N SER A 198 -30.96 -10.44 -8.20
CA SER A 198 -31.31 -11.33 -9.32
C SER A 198 -32.29 -10.73 -10.33
N LYS A 199 -32.93 -9.58 -10.04
CA LYS A 199 -33.89 -8.92 -10.94
C LYS A 199 -33.30 -7.78 -11.76
N LEU A 200 -32.01 -7.50 -11.62
CA LEU A 200 -31.31 -6.42 -12.35
C LEU A 200 -30.46 -6.94 -13.54
N LEU A 201 -30.61 -8.23 -13.88
CA LEU A 201 -29.93 -8.91 -14.98
C LEU A 201 -30.88 -9.66 -15.94
N GLN A 202 -32.12 -9.16 -16.08
CA GLN A 202 -33.00 -9.47 -17.21
C GLN A 202 -33.39 -8.19 -17.93
#